data_AF-A0AAP1H7Z3-F1
#
_entry.id   AF-A0AAP1H7Z3-F1
#
_cell.length_a   1.000
_cell.length_b   1.000
_cell.length_c   1.000
_cell.angle_alpha   90.00
_cell.angle_beta   90.00
_cell.angle_gamma   90.00
#
_symmetry.space_group_name_H-M   'P 1'
#
loop_
_entity.id
_entity.type
_entity.pdbx_description
1 polymer ?
#
loop_
_entity_poly.entity_id
_entity_poly.type
_entity_poly.pdbx_seq_one_letter_code
_entity_poly.pdbx_strand_id
1 'polypeptide(L)'
;MARKISDYHLKKREETQKKFIDLLAQNNYIHISGDMVNSKTKVKVRCPHNHTWQVNYEHFKKGTRCPECRIIEGSLKKRLNLSTVKSRYALKGYEILSTYKNCHSKLKAKCPEGHIWEHLPSNFFKGEECFQCKGAKKYTVECAQAAFSDRGFIPLFDTYHHNKENLPFLCKEHIDLGVQYAPLHNMVRGLANCRKCYLLLFTGENSSRWKGGISPLNKTLREAVYEVWTKPSLEKYSFKCAITNSTKDLHVHHYKKNFSEIVKETLSNLSFEPQSKIGDFTVNELEQIKNECVRLHLNYGLGIPLTKKIHNLFHEIYGTSNNNEIQLNEFRNRYENGEFEALF
;
A
#
# COMPACT_ATOMS: atom_id res chain seq x y z
N MET A 1 -1.34 -85.31 -7.98
CA MET A 1 -0.37 -85.99 -7.09
C MET A 1 0.58 -84.96 -6.50
N ALA A 2 0.53 -84.74 -5.18
CA ALA A 2 1.49 -83.88 -4.51
C ALA A 2 2.90 -84.52 -4.59
N ARG A 3 3.88 -83.80 -5.14
CA ARG A 3 5.28 -84.25 -5.15
C ARG A 3 5.73 -84.42 -3.70
N LYS A 4 6.03 -85.65 -3.28
CA LYS A 4 6.62 -85.94 -1.96
C LYS A 4 7.96 -85.19 -1.87
N ILE A 5 8.09 -84.34 -0.87
CA ILE A 5 9.35 -83.66 -0.53
C ILE A 5 10.31 -84.74 -0.03
N SER A 6 11.54 -84.80 -0.55
CA SER A 6 12.51 -85.80 -0.08
C SER A 6 12.94 -85.53 1.37
N ASP A 7 13.28 -86.58 2.12
CA ASP A 7 13.68 -86.49 3.53
C ASP A 7 14.86 -85.53 3.75
N TYR A 8 15.74 -85.39 2.76
CA TYR A 8 16.83 -84.41 2.75
C TYR A 8 16.30 -82.96 2.85
N HIS A 9 15.27 -82.63 2.09
CA HIS A 9 14.68 -81.28 2.09
C HIS A 9 13.87 -80.99 3.35
N LEU A 10 13.26 -82.02 3.97
CA LEU A 10 12.59 -81.88 5.27
C LEU A 10 13.60 -81.60 6.39
N LYS A 11 14.66 -82.40 6.48
CA LYS A 11 15.73 -82.23 7.49
C LYS A 11 16.41 -80.86 7.39
N LYS A 12 16.65 -80.36 6.17
CA LYS A 12 17.25 -79.04 5.94
C LYS A 12 16.32 -77.88 6.36
N ARG A 13 15.00 -78.06 6.26
CA ARG A 13 14.02 -77.07 6.73
C ARG A 13 14.01 -76.99 8.25
N GLU A 14 13.97 -78.14 8.93
CA GLU A 14 14.02 -78.22 10.40
C GLU A 14 15.30 -77.56 10.95
N GLU A 15 16.45 -77.83 10.33
CA GLU A 15 17.72 -77.22 10.73
C GLU A 15 17.72 -75.69 10.55
N THR A 16 17.12 -75.20 9.46
CA THR A 16 17.00 -73.76 9.20
C THR A 16 16.04 -73.09 10.18
N GLN A 17 14.92 -73.75 10.51
CA GLN A 17 13.95 -73.28 11.50
C GLN A 17 14.58 -73.18 12.89
N LYS A 18 15.36 -74.20 13.30
CA LYS A 18 16.11 -74.19 14.56
C LYS A 18 17.10 -73.02 14.63
N LYS A 19 17.92 -72.84 13.58
CA LYS A 19 18.87 -71.70 13.49
C LYS A 19 18.18 -70.35 13.59
N PHE A 20 16.97 -70.22 13.05
CA PHE A 20 16.23 -68.98 13.16
C PHE A 20 15.68 -68.73 14.56
N ILE A 21 15.12 -69.76 15.21
CA ILE A 21 14.64 -69.66 16.59
C ILE A 21 15.78 -69.28 17.53
N ASP A 22 16.95 -69.90 17.38
CA ASP A 22 18.15 -69.57 18.16
C ASP A 22 18.58 -68.11 17.96
N LEU A 23 18.58 -67.62 16.70
CA LEU A 23 18.91 -66.24 16.36
C LEU A 23 17.91 -65.23 16.95
N LEU A 24 16.62 -65.58 16.99
CA LEU A 24 15.59 -64.78 17.63
C LEU A 24 15.85 -64.68 19.13
N ALA A 25 16.10 -65.81 19.80
CA ALA A 25 16.39 -65.87 21.23
C ALA A 25 17.63 -65.03 21.61
N GLN A 26 18.72 -65.12 20.84
CA GLN A 26 19.93 -64.30 21.04
C GLN A 26 19.67 -62.78 20.98
N ASN A 27 18.62 -62.36 20.28
CA ASN A 27 18.23 -60.94 20.16
C ASN A 27 17.02 -60.59 21.04
N ASN A 28 16.60 -61.47 21.96
CA ASN A 28 15.41 -61.35 22.82
C ASN A 28 14.07 -61.29 22.07
N TYR A 29 13.96 -61.97 20.92
CA TYR A 29 12.72 -62.14 20.17
C TYR A 29 12.16 -63.55 20.37
N ILE A 30 10.83 -63.66 20.29
CA ILE A 30 10.10 -64.91 20.47
C ILE A 30 9.41 -65.29 19.15
N HIS A 31 9.57 -66.53 18.70
CA HIS A 31 8.79 -67.08 17.59
C HIS A 31 7.35 -67.36 18.06
N ILE A 32 6.35 -66.91 17.28
CA ILE A 32 4.93 -67.02 17.65
C ILE A 32 4.23 -68.09 16.82
N SER A 33 4.34 -68.01 15.49
CA SER A 33 3.64 -68.93 14.61
C SER A 33 4.17 -68.87 13.17
N GLY A 34 4.13 -70.01 12.47
CA GLY A 34 4.48 -70.15 11.07
C GLY A 34 5.77 -70.93 10.88
N ASP A 35 5.72 -71.97 10.06
CA ASP A 35 6.85 -72.82 9.75
C ASP A 35 7.65 -72.30 8.55
N MET A 36 8.96 -72.50 8.61
CA MET A 36 9.84 -72.06 7.54
C MET A 36 9.85 -73.07 6.39
N VAL A 37 9.11 -72.77 5.33
CA VAL A 37 9.21 -73.55 4.08
C VAL A 37 10.53 -73.28 3.36
N ASN A 38 11.03 -72.04 3.45
CA ASN A 38 12.35 -71.61 2.99
C ASN A 38 12.82 -70.36 3.76
N SER A 39 14.05 -69.88 3.48
CA SER A 39 14.67 -68.72 4.14
C SER A 39 13.95 -67.39 3.90
N LYS A 40 13.08 -67.32 2.88
CA LYS A 40 12.28 -66.15 2.50
C LYS A 40 10.86 -66.19 3.04
N THR A 41 10.41 -67.34 3.57
CA THR A 41 9.11 -67.48 4.23
C THR A 41 9.06 -66.56 5.45
N LYS A 42 8.03 -65.71 5.52
CA LYS A 42 7.81 -64.84 6.67
C LYS A 42 7.11 -65.63 7.78
N VAL A 43 7.59 -65.49 9.00
CA VAL A 43 6.96 -66.06 10.20
C VAL A 43 6.61 -64.93 11.17
N LYS A 44 5.63 -65.16 12.05
CA LYS A 44 5.27 -64.18 13.08
C LYS A 44 6.24 -64.29 14.26
N VAL A 45 6.79 -63.14 14.66
CA VAL A 45 7.69 -63.00 15.81
C VAL A 45 7.21 -61.88 16.72
N ARG A 46 7.57 -61.95 18.00
CA ARG A 46 7.31 -60.94 19.03
C ARG A 46 8.62 -60.36 19.56
N CYS A 47 8.70 -59.03 19.69
CA CYS A 47 9.88 -58.35 20.23
C CYS A 47 9.82 -58.18 21.77
N PRO A 48 10.90 -57.71 22.43
CA PRO A 48 10.94 -57.48 23.87
C PRO A 48 9.87 -56.50 24.39
N HIS A 49 9.43 -55.56 23.54
CA HIS A 49 8.37 -54.60 23.84
C HIS A 49 6.97 -55.12 23.48
N ASN A 50 6.82 -56.44 23.33
CA ASN A 50 5.55 -57.12 23.08
C ASN A 50 4.88 -56.83 21.72
N HIS A 51 5.54 -56.14 20.79
CA HIS A 51 5.02 -55.94 19.44
C HIS A 51 5.18 -57.20 18.58
N THR A 52 4.14 -57.55 17.82
CA THR A 52 4.14 -58.72 16.92
C THR A 52 4.18 -58.30 15.46
N TRP A 53 5.08 -58.89 14.68
CA TRP A 53 5.21 -58.59 13.25
C TRP A 53 5.75 -59.80 12.46
N GLN A 54 5.72 -59.71 11.13
CA GLN A 54 6.18 -60.79 10.25
C GLN A 54 7.54 -60.49 9.63
N VAL A 55 8.48 -61.41 9.76
CA VAL A 55 9.84 -61.29 9.20
C VAL A 55 10.34 -62.65 8.70
N ASN A 56 11.22 -62.65 7.71
CA ASN A 56 11.91 -63.86 7.26
C ASN A 56 13.34 -63.92 7.82
N TYR A 57 13.94 -65.11 7.77
CA TYR A 57 15.25 -65.37 8.34
C TYR A 57 16.36 -64.50 7.70
N GLU A 58 16.36 -64.34 6.38
CA GLU A 58 17.38 -63.54 5.69
C GLU A 58 17.36 -62.07 6.12
N HIS A 59 16.18 -61.47 6.24
CA HIS A 59 16.03 -60.07 6.63
C HIS A 59 16.36 -59.86 8.10
N PHE A 60 15.98 -60.79 8.98
CA PHE A 60 16.32 -60.72 10.39
C PHE A 60 17.84 -60.85 10.60
N LYS A 61 18.49 -61.77 9.86
CA LYS A 61 19.96 -61.94 9.85
C LYS A 61 20.68 -60.69 9.34
N LYS A 62 20.13 -59.99 8.32
CA LYS A 62 20.66 -58.72 7.80
C LYS A 62 20.45 -57.51 8.73
N GLY A 63 19.88 -57.70 9.92
CA GLY A 63 19.70 -56.62 10.91
C GLY A 63 18.31 -55.98 10.94
N THR A 64 17.32 -56.52 10.22
CA THR A 64 15.94 -56.03 10.33
C THR A 64 15.39 -56.36 11.73
N ARG A 65 14.83 -55.36 12.41
CA ARG A 65 14.26 -55.46 13.75
C ARG A 65 12.83 -54.92 13.76
N CYS A 66 12.18 -54.94 14.94
CA CYS A 66 10.80 -54.52 15.10
C CYS A 66 10.55 -53.11 14.51
N PRO A 67 9.62 -52.95 13.55
CA PRO A 67 9.35 -51.67 12.91
C PRO A 67 8.73 -50.66 13.86
N GLU A 68 7.89 -51.10 14.81
CA GLU A 68 7.29 -50.22 15.82
C GLU A 68 8.34 -49.67 16.79
N CYS A 69 9.23 -50.53 17.32
CA CYS A 69 10.35 -50.06 18.16
C CYS A 69 11.24 -49.08 17.41
N ARG A 70 11.53 -49.33 16.13
CA ARG A 70 12.29 -48.41 15.28
C ARG A 70 11.60 -47.06 15.11
N ILE A 71 10.27 -47.04 14.97
CA ILE A 71 9.48 -45.80 14.89
C ILE A 71 9.51 -45.06 16.23
N ILE A 72 9.32 -45.78 17.34
CA ILE A 72 9.33 -45.20 18.69
C ILE A 72 10.72 -44.60 19.01
N GLU A 73 11.80 -45.35 18.83
CA GLU A 73 13.17 -44.89 19.04
C GLU A 73 13.55 -43.74 18.09
N GLY A 74 13.16 -43.82 16.82
CA GLY A 74 13.33 -42.73 15.86
C GLY A 74 12.54 -41.47 16.24
N SER A 75 11.38 -41.63 16.87
CA SER A 75 10.56 -40.52 17.36
C SER A 75 11.16 -39.90 18.62
N LEU A 76 11.72 -40.70 19.53
CA LEU A 76 12.41 -40.23 20.73
C LEU A 76 13.68 -39.45 20.39
N LYS A 77 14.47 -39.92 19.42
CA LYS A 77 15.65 -39.20 18.89
C LYS A 77 15.28 -37.86 18.20
N LYS A 78 14.05 -37.73 17.70
CA LYS A 78 13.52 -36.50 17.07
C LYS A 78 12.89 -35.51 18.06
N ARG A 79 12.58 -35.93 19.30
CA ARG A 79 12.04 -35.02 20.32
C ARG A 79 13.16 -34.16 20.88
N LEU A 80 13.20 -32.88 20.46
CA LEU A 80 14.01 -31.86 21.11
C LEU A 80 13.62 -31.77 22.58
N ASN A 81 14.52 -32.22 23.46
CA ASN A 81 14.35 -32.10 24.91
C ASN A 81 14.42 -30.63 25.35
N LEU A 82 13.82 -30.32 26.51
CA LEU A 82 13.73 -28.95 27.04
C LEU A 82 15.11 -28.27 27.14
N SER A 83 16.14 -29.02 27.51
CA SER A 83 17.52 -28.52 27.61
C SER A 83 18.05 -28.04 26.26
N THR A 84 17.88 -28.82 25.19
CA THR A 84 18.32 -28.41 23.84
C THR A 84 17.57 -27.19 23.34
N VAL A 85 16.27 -27.07 23.62
CA VAL A 85 15.48 -25.89 23.27
C VAL A 85 16.03 -24.66 23.99
N LYS A 86 16.22 -24.72 25.31
CA LYS A 86 16.81 -23.61 26.09
C LYS A 86 18.18 -23.20 25.54
N SER A 87 19.07 -24.15 25.27
CA SER A 87 20.40 -23.85 24.72
C SER A 87 20.34 -23.16 23.35
N ARG A 88 19.43 -23.58 22.47
CA ARG A 88 19.29 -22.95 21.13
C ARG A 88 18.76 -21.53 21.18
N TYR A 89 17.85 -21.23 22.11
CA TYR A 89 17.36 -19.88 22.32
C TYR A 89 18.46 -19.00 22.92
N ALA A 90 19.15 -19.51 23.95
CA ALA A 90 20.27 -18.81 24.60
C ALA A 90 21.42 -18.52 23.63
N LEU A 91 21.73 -19.43 22.69
CA LEU A 91 22.77 -19.22 21.67
C LEU A 91 22.48 -17.99 20.78
N LYS A 92 21.20 -17.66 20.57
CA LYS A 92 20.77 -16.46 19.83
C LYS A 92 20.47 -15.26 20.76
N GLY A 93 20.75 -15.37 22.06
CA GLY A 93 20.44 -14.35 23.07
C GLY A 93 18.96 -14.23 23.44
N TYR A 94 18.15 -15.25 23.16
CA TYR A 94 16.72 -15.26 23.52
C TYR A 94 16.49 -15.93 24.88
N GLU A 95 15.56 -15.36 25.66
CA GLU A 95 15.14 -15.86 26.96
C GLU A 95 13.73 -16.48 26.86
N ILE A 96 13.57 -17.72 27.34
CA ILE A 96 12.26 -18.40 27.33
C ILE A 96 11.47 -18.04 28.59
N LEU A 97 10.26 -17.52 28.43
CA LEU A 97 9.42 -17.02 29.53
C LEU A 97 8.26 -17.96 29.93
N SER A 98 8.06 -19.06 29.19
CA SER A 98 6.94 -19.98 29.41
C SER A 98 7.38 -21.44 29.35
N THR A 99 6.54 -22.33 29.88
CA THR A 99 6.80 -23.78 29.88
C THR A 99 6.71 -24.35 28.46
N TYR A 100 7.81 -24.95 27.98
CA TYR A 100 7.83 -25.64 26.69
C TYR A 100 7.12 -27.00 26.77
N LYS A 101 6.13 -27.19 25.90
CA LYS A 101 5.38 -28.45 25.76
C LYS A 101 5.94 -29.32 24.64
N ASN A 102 6.05 -28.77 23.43
CA ASN A 102 6.63 -29.41 22.24
C ASN A 102 6.92 -28.33 21.16
N CYS A 103 7.58 -28.71 20.06
CA CYS A 103 7.97 -27.78 19.00
C CYS A 103 6.81 -27.27 18.11
N HIS A 104 5.61 -27.82 18.26
CA HIS A 104 4.39 -27.42 17.54
C HIS A 104 3.39 -26.68 18.44
N SER A 105 3.76 -26.39 19.69
CA SER A 105 2.97 -25.57 20.61
C SER A 105 3.61 -24.20 20.73
N LYS A 106 2.79 -23.16 20.88
CA LYS A 106 3.29 -21.80 21.07
C LYS A 106 4.16 -21.72 22.32
N LEU A 107 5.30 -21.05 22.19
CA LEU A 107 6.24 -20.75 23.26
C LEU A 107 6.44 -19.23 23.33
N LYS A 108 6.36 -18.68 24.54
CA LYS A 108 6.64 -17.27 24.83
C LYS A 108 8.13 -17.08 25.13
N ALA A 109 8.79 -16.17 24.41
CA ALA A 109 10.20 -15.83 24.58
C ALA A 109 10.46 -14.32 24.39
N LYS A 110 11.58 -13.84 24.96
CA LYS A 110 12.09 -12.48 24.87
C LYS A 110 13.36 -12.46 24.00
N CYS A 111 13.48 -11.52 23.07
CA CYS A 111 14.67 -11.37 22.23
C CYS A 111 15.75 -10.47 22.87
N PRO A 112 16.98 -10.39 22.32
CA PRO A 112 18.04 -9.51 22.83
C PRO A 112 17.62 -8.04 22.94
N GLU A 113 16.81 -7.54 22.00
CA GLU A 113 16.25 -6.19 21.98
C GLU A 113 15.11 -5.98 22.99
N GLY A 114 14.76 -7.00 23.78
CA GLY A 114 13.76 -6.91 24.84
C GLY A 114 12.31 -7.24 24.44
N HIS A 115 12.03 -7.49 23.16
CA HIS A 115 10.67 -7.80 22.69
C HIS A 115 10.18 -9.18 23.14
N ILE A 116 8.95 -9.24 23.67
CA ILE A 116 8.30 -10.49 24.11
C ILE A 116 7.25 -10.93 23.08
N TRP A 117 7.28 -12.19 22.67
CA TRP A 117 6.31 -12.74 21.72
C TRP A 117 6.12 -14.26 21.83
N GLU A 118 4.99 -14.72 21.30
CA GLU A 118 4.66 -16.14 21.18
C GLU A 118 4.85 -16.63 19.75
N HIS A 119 5.52 -17.78 19.59
CA HIS A 119 5.78 -18.39 18.28
C HIS A 119 5.97 -19.90 18.42
N LEU A 120 6.03 -20.61 17.29
CA LEU A 120 6.31 -22.04 17.25
C LEU A 120 7.83 -22.29 17.29
N PRO A 121 8.36 -23.08 18.25
CA PRO A 121 9.79 -23.40 18.29
C PRO A 121 10.29 -24.06 17.00
N SER A 122 9.46 -24.85 16.32
CA SER A 122 9.79 -25.45 15.03
C SER A 122 10.12 -24.41 13.95
N ASN A 123 9.45 -23.26 13.94
CA ASN A 123 9.77 -22.18 13.02
C ASN A 123 11.02 -21.41 13.43
N PHE A 124 11.21 -21.19 14.74
CA PHE A 124 12.43 -20.58 15.25
C PHE A 124 13.69 -21.37 14.83
N PHE A 125 13.61 -22.70 14.88
CA PHE A 125 14.69 -23.57 14.42
C PHE A 125 14.89 -23.58 12.90
N LYS A 126 13.90 -23.14 12.12
CA LYS A 126 14.02 -22.92 10.67
C LYS A 126 14.57 -21.53 10.31
N GLY A 127 14.87 -20.69 11.30
CA GLY A 127 15.44 -19.36 11.10
C GLY A 127 14.44 -18.21 11.26
N GLU A 128 13.20 -18.47 11.66
CA GLU A 128 12.27 -17.42 12.08
C GLU A 128 12.81 -16.76 13.36
N GLU A 129 12.89 -15.44 13.39
CA GLU A 129 13.39 -14.66 14.52
C GLU A 129 12.32 -13.66 14.95
N CYS A 130 12.60 -12.86 15.98
CA CYS A 130 11.66 -11.86 16.47
C CYS A 130 11.10 -11.02 15.31
N PHE A 131 9.80 -11.14 15.02
CA PHE A 131 9.15 -10.38 13.96
C PHE A 131 9.21 -8.87 14.19
N GLN A 132 9.29 -8.44 15.45
CA GLN A 132 9.47 -7.04 15.82
C GLN A 132 10.86 -6.53 15.39
N CYS A 133 11.89 -7.40 15.42
CA CYS A 133 13.23 -7.12 14.89
C CYS A 133 13.32 -7.27 13.35
N LYS A 134 12.60 -8.23 12.75
CA LYS A 134 12.74 -8.60 11.31
C LYS A 134 11.73 -8.00 10.33
N GLY A 135 10.68 -7.29 10.76
CA GLY A 135 9.85 -6.52 9.82
C GLY A 135 8.35 -6.76 9.85
N ALA A 136 7.76 -6.86 11.03
CA ALA A 136 6.42 -6.31 11.25
C ALA A 136 6.47 -5.42 12.49
N LYS A 137 7.08 -4.23 12.34
CA LYS A 137 6.91 -3.16 13.32
C LYS A 137 5.40 -2.92 13.47
N LYS A 138 4.84 -3.26 14.62
CA LYS A 138 3.72 -2.46 15.12
C LYS A 138 4.34 -1.08 15.31
N TYR A 139 4.03 -0.14 14.43
CA TYR A 139 4.39 1.25 14.66
C TYR A 139 3.75 1.64 15.99
N THR A 140 4.48 2.35 16.84
CA THR A 140 3.79 3.00 17.96
C THR A 140 2.84 4.06 17.37
N VAL A 141 1.88 4.55 18.16
CA VAL A 141 0.99 5.62 17.68
C VAL A 141 1.82 6.82 17.24
N GLU A 142 2.88 7.15 17.98
CA GLU A 142 3.78 8.25 17.69
C GLU A 142 4.51 8.03 16.35
N CYS A 143 5.03 6.82 16.10
CA CYS A 143 5.63 6.49 14.80
C CYS A 143 4.61 6.56 13.65
N ALA A 144 3.36 6.15 13.89
CA ALA A 144 2.31 6.25 12.90
C ALA A 144 2.01 7.71 12.57
N GLN A 145 1.79 8.56 13.58
CA GLN A 145 1.56 10.00 13.41
C GLN A 145 2.73 10.73 12.74
N ALA A 146 3.97 10.35 13.08
CA ALA A 146 5.17 10.86 12.43
C ALA A 146 5.17 10.55 10.92
N ALA A 147 4.82 9.32 10.53
CA ALA A 147 4.76 8.93 9.11
C ALA A 147 3.75 9.77 8.28
N PHE A 148 2.68 10.28 8.89
CA PHE A 148 1.78 11.24 8.25
C PHE A 148 2.43 12.64 8.20
N SER A 149 2.97 13.09 9.34
CA SER A 149 3.57 14.42 9.50
C SER A 149 4.76 14.67 8.55
N ASP A 150 5.64 13.69 8.41
CA ASP A 150 6.83 13.73 7.55
C ASP A 150 6.46 13.88 6.06
N ARG A 151 5.23 13.51 5.70
CA ARG A 151 4.69 13.60 4.34
C ARG A 151 3.79 14.82 4.13
N GLY A 152 3.78 15.77 5.08
CA GLY A 152 2.95 16.97 5.00
C GLY A 152 1.47 16.72 5.30
N PHE A 153 1.14 15.65 6.01
CA PHE A 153 -0.21 15.36 6.47
C PHE A 153 -0.37 15.65 7.97
N ILE A 154 -1.55 16.07 8.40
CA ILE A 154 -1.93 16.24 9.81
C ILE A 154 -2.73 14.99 10.21
N PRO A 155 -2.19 14.08 11.04
CA PRO A 155 -2.92 12.91 11.50
C PRO A 155 -4.07 13.33 12.44
N LEU A 156 -5.23 12.68 12.32
CA LEU A 156 -6.42 12.96 13.13
C LEU A 156 -6.85 11.75 13.96
N PHE A 157 -5.89 11.01 14.51
CA PHE A 157 -6.13 9.81 15.30
C PHE A 157 -5.14 9.70 16.47
N ASP A 158 -5.63 9.21 17.61
CA ASP A 158 -4.85 9.02 18.83
C ASP A 158 -4.53 7.54 19.12
N THR A 159 -5.21 6.62 18.44
CA THR A 159 -4.98 5.17 18.54
C THR A 159 -5.23 4.49 17.21
N TYR A 160 -4.74 3.26 17.04
CA TYR A 160 -5.07 2.39 15.90
C TYR A 160 -4.84 0.91 16.25
N HIS A 161 -5.50 0.00 15.54
CA HIS A 161 -5.53 -1.43 15.87
C HIS A 161 -4.57 -2.24 14.99
N HIS A 162 -4.52 -1.94 13.70
CA HIS A 162 -3.68 -2.65 12.73
C HIS A 162 -3.27 -1.78 11.54
N ASN A 163 -2.16 -2.11 10.87
CA ASN A 163 -1.58 -1.27 9.81
C ASN A 163 -2.39 -1.17 8.49
N LYS A 164 -3.47 -1.95 8.34
CA LYS A 164 -4.40 -1.87 7.20
C LYS A 164 -5.62 -0.99 7.50
N GLU A 165 -5.75 -0.47 8.72
CA GLU A 165 -6.84 0.40 9.12
C GLU A 165 -6.70 1.75 8.41
N ASN A 166 -7.80 2.26 7.86
CA ASN A 166 -7.84 3.56 7.22
C ASN A 166 -7.88 4.65 8.28
N LEU A 167 -6.78 5.40 8.39
CA LEU A 167 -6.62 6.43 9.40
C LEU A 167 -6.92 7.81 8.80
N PRO A 168 -7.67 8.66 9.54
CA PRO A 168 -8.03 10.00 9.09
C PRO A 168 -6.85 10.97 9.13
N PHE A 169 -6.75 11.84 8.13
CA PHE A 169 -5.74 12.89 8.04
C PHE A 169 -6.20 14.10 7.21
N LEU A 170 -5.54 15.24 7.39
CA LEU A 170 -5.64 16.42 6.53
C LEU A 170 -4.34 16.64 5.75
N CYS A 171 -4.43 17.23 4.56
CA CYS A 171 -3.25 17.65 3.80
C CYS A 171 -2.93 19.11 4.08
N LYS A 172 -1.69 19.42 4.51
CA LYS A 172 -1.27 20.79 4.82
C LYS A 172 -1.42 21.74 3.62
N GLU A 173 -1.09 21.25 2.42
CA GLU A 173 -1.19 22.01 1.16
C GLU A 173 -2.62 22.09 0.58
N HIS A 174 -3.50 21.17 1.00
CA HIS A 174 -4.83 21.00 0.41
C HIS A 174 -5.88 20.80 1.50
N ILE A 175 -5.92 21.77 2.43
CA ILE A 175 -6.79 21.74 3.61
C ILE A 175 -8.27 21.82 3.23
N ASP A 176 -8.58 22.47 2.10
CA ASP A 176 -9.90 22.65 1.49
C ASP A 176 -10.58 21.33 1.11
N LEU A 177 -9.80 20.27 0.86
CA LEU A 177 -10.34 18.93 0.55
C LEU A 177 -10.93 18.21 1.76
N GLY A 178 -10.76 18.77 2.96
CA GLY A 178 -11.23 18.17 4.21
C GLY A 178 -10.55 16.84 4.54
N VAL A 179 -11.16 16.12 5.48
CA VAL A 179 -10.61 14.88 6.05
C VAL A 179 -10.56 13.77 5.02
N GLN A 180 -9.39 13.17 4.84
CA GLN A 180 -9.13 12.04 3.97
C GLN A 180 -8.65 10.84 4.78
N TYR A 181 -8.63 9.65 4.17
CA TYR A 181 -8.35 8.39 4.84
C TYR A 181 -7.35 7.56 4.06
N ALA A 182 -6.37 6.97 4.74
CA ALA A 182 -5.42 6.07 4.13
C ALA A 182 -4.89 5.03 5.11
N PRO A 183 -4.52 3.82 4.64
CA PRO A 183 -4.02 2.80 5.53
C PRO A 183 -2.56 3.04 5.89
N LEU A 184 -2.20 2.83 7.16
CA LEU A 184 -0.86 3.10 7.68
C LEU A 184 0.26 2.44 6.85
N HIS A 185 0.09 1.19 6.43
CA HIS A 185 1.11 0.50 5.63
C HIS A 185 1.37 1.19 4.27
N ASN A 186 0.38 1.86 3.67
CA ASN A 186 0.61 2.64 2.45
C ASN A 186 1.23 4.00 2.76
N MET A 187 0.88 4.61 3.90
CA MET A 187 1.49 5.87 4.33
C MET A 187 2.99 5.70 4.56
N VAL A 188 3.39 4.65 5.30
CA VAL A 188 4.80 4.37 5.58
C VAL A 188 5.58 3.98 4.31
N ARG A 189 4.94 3.29 3.37
CA ARG A 189 5.57 2.95 2.06
C ARG A 189 5.60 4.12 1.07
N GLY A 190 5.04 5.27 1.45
CA GLY A 190 4.96 6.45 0.60
C GLY A 190 3.98 6.35 -0.56
N LEU A 191 3.07 5.38 -0.52
CA LEU A 191 2.06 5.14 -1.56
C LEU A 191 0.75 5.91 -1.30
N ALA A 192 0.50 6.32 -0.05
CA ALA A 192 -0.67 7.11 0.29
C ALA A 192 -0.41 8.61 0.05
N ASN A 193 -1.36 9.26 -0.63
CA ASN A 193 -1.37 10.69 -0.91
C ASN A 193 -2.79 11.21 -0.74
N CYS A 194 -2.93 12.51 -0.49
CA CYS A 194 -4.22 13.16 -0.68
C CYS A 194 -4.59 13.17 -2.16
N ARG A 195 -5.87 13.31 -2.50
CA ARG A 195 -6.35 13.24 -3.89
C ARG A 195 -5.60 14.20 -4.82
N LYS A 196 -5.38 15.45 -4.41
CA LYS A 196 -4.72 16.47 -5.23
C LYS A 196 -3.21 16.24 -5.34
N CYS A 197 -2.53 15.89 -4.24
CA CYS A 197 -1.12 15.46 -4.28
C CYS A 197 -0.93 14.24 -5.20
N TYR A 198 -1.84 13.27 -5.17
CA TYR A 198 -1.78 12.11 -6.07
C TYR A 198 -1.89 12.53 -7.55
N LEU A 199 -2.86 13.40 -7.88
CA LEU A 199 -3.04 13.88 -9.25
C LEU A 199 -1.79 14.63 -9.75
N LEU A 200 -1.16 15.43 -8.88
CA LEU A 200 0.04 16.19 -9.22
C LEU A 200 1.22 15.31 -9.68
N LEU A 201 1.27 14.04 -9.23
CA LEU A 201 2.26 13.06 -9.68
C LEU A 201 2.15 12.69 -11.16
N PHE A 202 1.02 12.99 -11.81
CA PHE A 202 0.74 12.59 -13.20
C PHE A 202 0.33 13.76 -14.10
N THR A 203 0.44 15.00 -13.61
CA THR A 203 0.12 16.22 -14.36
C THR A 203 1.37 17.00 -14.73
N GLY A 204 1.23 17.97 -15.65
CA GLY A 204 2.36 18.80 -16.08
C GLY A 204 3.45 17.94 -16.71
N GLU A 205 4.70 18.24 -16.37
CA GLU A 205 5.89 17.52 -16.84
C GLU A 205 5.93 16.03 -16.43
N ASN A 206 5.23 15.65 -15.37
CA ASN A 206 5.14 14.25 -14.92
C ASN A 206 4.15 13.42 -15.75
N SER A 207 3.38 14.04 -16.63
CA SER A 207 2.43 13.34 -17.49
C SER A 207 3.13 12.74 -18.72
N SER A 208 2.82 11.48 -19.05
CA SER A 208 3.27 10.88 -20.32
C SER A 208 2.74 11.60 -21.58
N ARG A 209 1.69 12.42 -21.42
CA ARG A 209 1.13 13.27 -22.48
C ARG A 209 1.77 14.66 -22.54
N TRP A 210 2.72 14.97 -21.67
CA TRP A 210 3.40 16.26 -21.67
C TRP A 210 4.20 16.45 -22.94
N LYS A 211 3.99 17.58 -23.62
CA LYS A 211 4.69 17.95 -24.86
C LYS A 211 5.47 19.25 -24.66
N GLY A 212 6.14 19.41 -23.52
CA GLY A 212 6.93 20.63 -23.24
C GLY A 212 6.08 21.88 -22.97
N GLY A 213 4.94 21.74 -22.29
CA GLY A 213 4.19 22.89 -21.81
C GLY A 213 3.59 23.79 -22.89
N ILE A 214 3.14 23.21 -24.00
CA ILE A 214 2.53 23.93 -25.14
C ILE A 214 1.23 24.69 -24.82
N SER A 215 0.72 24.63 -23.59
CA SER A 215 -0.50 25.34 -23.22
C SER A 215 -0.25 26.85 -23.20
N PRO A 216 -1.15 27.68 -23.77
CA PRO A 216 -0.98 29.12 -23.77
C PRO A 216 -0.95 29.70 -22.35
N LEU A 217 0.00 30.61 -22.07
CA LEU A 217 0.12 31.30 -20.79
C LEU A 217 -1.19 31.98 -20.38
N ASN A 218 -1.84 32.66 -21.32
CA ASN A 218 -3.10 33.35 -21.09
C ASN A 218 -4.22 32.43 -20.59
N LYS A 219 -4.24 31.16 -21.00
CA LYS A 219 -5.23 30.19 -20.51
C LYS A 219 -5.01 29.91 -19.03
N THR A 220 -3.76 29.60 -18.67
CA THR A 220 -3.36 29.34 -17.27
C THR A 220 -3.61 30.54 -16.36
N LEU A 221 -3.33 31.75 -16.86
CA LEU A 221 -3.58 32.98 -16.09
C LEU A 221 -5.07 33.24 -15.87
N ARG A 222 -5.93 32.96 -16.87
CA ARG A 222 -7.39 33.04 -16.70
C ARG A 222 -7.91 32.06 -15.65
N GLU A 223 -7.36 30.85 -15.62
CA GLU A 223 -7.70 29.84 -14.61
C GLU A 223 -7.26 30.28 -13.20
N ALA A 224 -6.07 30.89 -13.08
CA ALA A 224 -5.54 31.37 -11.80
C ALA A 224 -6.37 32.49 -11.16
N VAL A 225 -6.95 33.38 -11.96
CA VAL A 225 -7.78 34.50 -11.45
C VAL A 225 -9.23 34.09 -11.15
N TYR A 226 -9.64 32.86 -11.48
CA TYR A 226 -11.06 32.49 -11.43
C TYR A 226 -11.64 32.57 -10.01
N GLU A 227 -11.06 31.83 -9.06
CA GLU A 227 -11.58 31.77 -7.68
C GLU A 227 -11.44 33.10 -6.93
N VAL A 228 -10.43 33.91 -7.28
CA VAL A 228 -10.08 35.13 -6.53
C VAL A 228 -10.71 36.40 -7.12
N TRP A 229 -10.99 36.43 -8.42
CA TRP A 229 -11.50 37.61 -9.11
C TRP A 229 -12.76 37.34 -9.93
N THR A 230 -12.77 36.32 -10.79
CA THR A 230 -13.92 36.07 -11.69
C THR A 230 -15.16 35.65 -10.91
N LYS A 231 -15.05 34.67 -10.03
CA LYS A 231 -16.16 34.14 -9.23
C LYS A 231 -16.69 35.19 -8.24
N PRO A 232 -15.86 35.91 -7.45
CA PRO A 232 -16.35 37.03 -6.64
C PRO A 232 -17.04 38.14 -7.47
N SER A 233 -16.53 38.43 -8.68
CA SER A 233 -17.19 39.38 -9.59
C SER A 233 -18.58 38.90 -10.02
N LEU A 234 -18.76 37.59 -10.24
CA LEU A 234 -20.07 36.99 -10.56
C LEU A 234 -20.99 36.97 -9.34
N GLU A 235 -20.48 36.57 -8.17
CA GLU A 235 -21.22 36.48 -6.91
C GLU A 235 -21.80 37.84 -6.49
N LYS A 236 -21.04 38.93 -6.66
CA LYS A 236 -21.50 40.31 -6.42
C LYS A 236 -22.79 40.65 -7.18
N TYR A 237 -23.02 40.04 -8.34
CA TYR A 237 -24.22 40.23 -9.16
C TYR A 237 -25.15 39.01 -9.13
N SER A 238 -25.03 38.13 -8.13
CA SER A 238 -25.84 36.92 -8.00
C SER A 238 -25.82 36.04 -9.26
N PHE A 239 -24.67 35.96 -9.93
CA PHE A 239 -24.47 35.24 -11.20
C PHE A 239 -25.43 35.71 -12.32
N LYS A 240 -25.65 37.01 -12.43
CA LYS A 240 -26.48 37.63 -13.48
C LYS A 240 -25.73 38.74 -14.21
N CYS A 241 -26.10 38.96 -15.46
CA CYS A 241 -25.64 40.08 -16.27
C CYS A 241 -26.10 41.40 -15.61
N ALA A 242 -25.17 42.33 -15.44
CA ALA A 242 -25.43 43.61 -14.79
C ALA A 242 -26.39 44.53 -15.57
N ILE A 243 -26.59 44.26 -16.87
CA ILE A 243 -27.47 45.04 -17.76
C ILE A 243 -28.77 44.29 -18.03
N THR A 244 -28.69 43.04 -18.50
CA THR A 244 -29.86 42.29 -18.97
C THR A 244 -30.47 41.36 -17.92
N ASN A 245 -29.84 41.22 -16.75
CA ASN A 245 -30.22 40.29 -15.69
C ASN A 245 -30.23 38.79 -16.10
N SER A 246 -29.75 38.46 -17.30
CA SER A 246 -29.61 37.10 -17.80
C SER A 246 -28.59 36.30 -16.99
N THR A 247 -28.82 35.01 -16.81
CA THR A 247 -27.88 34.06 -16.20
C THR A 247 -27.03 33.29 -17.22
N LYS A 248 -27.26 33.51 -18.52
CA LYS A 248 -26.62 32.76 -19.61
C LYS A 248 -25.45 33.54 -20.21
N ASP A 249 -24.41 32.80 -20.59
CA ASP A 249 -23.25 33.28 -21.38
C ASP A 249 -22.55 34.51 -20.77
N LEU A 250 -22.31 34.45 -19.46
CA LEU A 250 -21.72 35.55 -18.69
C LEU A 250 -20.20 35.59 -18.84
N HIS A 251 -19.71 36.75 -19.22
CA HIS A 251 -18.31 37.12 -19.25
C HIS A 251 -18.08 38.29 -18.29
N VAL A 252 -17.04 38.20 -17.45
CA VAL A 252 -16.68 39.30 -16.56
C VAL A 252 -15.85 40.31 -17.35
N HIS A 253 -16.42 41.50 -17.53
CA HIS A 253 -15.78 42.64 -18.15
C HIS A 253 -14.73 43.27 -17.21
N HIS A 254 -13.56 43.59 -17.75
CA HIS A 254 -12.48 44.29 -17.03
C HIS A 254 -12.64 45.81 -17.11
N TYR A 255 -12.33 46.51 -16.03
CA TYR A 255 -12.25 47.97 -16.01
C TYR A 255 -10.82 48.48 -16.12
N LYS A 256 -10.65 49.66 -16.71
CA LYS A 256 -9.40 50.41 -16.91
C LYS A 256 -8.40 49.73 -17.83
N LYS A 257 -8.02 48.48 -17.54
CA LYS A 257 -7.13 47.65 -18.34
C LYS A 257 -7.81 46.35 -18.73
N ASN A 258 -7.73 45.99 -20.00
CA ASN A 258 -8.18 44.68 -20.45
C ASN A 258 -7.21 43.58 -20.00
N PHE A 259 -7.66 42.33 -20.06
CA PHE A 259 -6.86 41.17 -19.64
C PHE A 259 -5.45 41.15 -20.27
N SER A 260 -5.33 41.45 -21.57
CA SER A 260 -4.04 41.41 -22.27
C SER A 260 -3.07 42.49 -21.77
N GLU A 261 -3.57 43.66 -21.41
CA GLU A 261 -2.78 44.74 -20.80
C GLU A 261 -2.31 44.36 -19.40
N ILE A 262 -3.16 43.73 -18.60
CA ILE A 262 -2.79 43.24 -17.27
C ILE A 262 -1.71 42.16 -17.37
N VAL A 263 -1.81 41.23 -18.32
CA VAL A 263 -0.77 40.21 -18.54
C VAL A 263 0.56 40.85 -18.94
N LYS A 264 0.56 41.84 -19.84
CA LYS A 264 1.78 42.56 -20.22
C LYS A 264 2.43 43.26 -19.03
N GLU A 265 1.63 43.92 -18.19
CA GLU A 265 2.11 44.56 -16.97
C GLU A 265 2.65 43.55 -15.95
N THR A 266 1.97 42.40 -15.80
CA THR A 266 2.42 41.30 -14.93
C THR A 266 3.85 40.88 -15.29
N LEU A 267 4.09 40.60 -16.58
CA LEU A 267 5.41 40.18 -17.06
C LEU A 267 6.43 41.30 -16.91
N SER A 268 6.06 42.55 -17.23
CA SER A 268 6.93 43.71 -17.07
C SER A 268 7.34 43.96 -15.62
N ASN A 269 6.43 43.82 -14.65
CA ASN A 269 6.71 44.02 -13.23
C ASN A 269 7.69 42.99 -12.68
N LEU A 270 7.67 41.78 -13.24
CA LEU A 270 8.56 40.69 -12.86
C LEU A 270 9.82 40.61 -13.74
N SER A 271 10.02 41.58 -14.65
CA SER A 271 11.13 41.61 -15.59
C SER A 271 11.22 40.37 -16.50
N PHE A 272 10.07 39.80 -16.90
CA PHE A 272 10.00 38.72 -17.88
C PHE A 272 9.68 39.23 -19.27
N GLU A 273 10.35 38.64 -20.27
CA GLU A 273 10.00 38.85 -21.68
C GLU A 273 8.62 38.26 -22.02
N PRO A 274 7.87 38.83 -22.97
CA PRO A 274 6.59 38.29 -23.39
C PRO A 274 6.74 36.88 -24.00
N GLN A 275 6.29 35.87 -23.28
CA GLN A 275 6.25 34.49 -23.75
C GLN A 275 4.81 34.00 -23.92
N SER A 276 4.63 32.97 -24.75
CA SER A 276 3.30 32.52 -25.17
C SER A 276 2.85 31.24 -24.49
N LYS A 277 3.77 30.40 -24.00
CA LYS A 277 3.48 29.06 -23.48
C LYS A 277 3.98 28.90 -22.06
N ILE A 278 3.34 28.02 -21.30
CA ILE A 278 3.75 27.76 -19.91
C ILE A 278 5.09 27.04 -19.81
N GLY A 279 5.48 26.27 -20.82
CA GLY A 279 6.76 25.54 -20.84
C GLY A 279 7.98 26.43 -21.00
N ASP A 280 7.79 27.71 -21.32
CA ASP A 280 8.86 28.69 -21.48
C ASP A 280 9.33 29.24 -20.10
N PHE A 281 8.60 28.92 -19.02
CA PHE A 281 8.88 29.32 -17.64
C PHE A 281 9.14 28.11 -16.73
N THR A 282 9.98 28.29 -15.72
CA THR A 282 10.10 27.33 -14.61
C THR A 282 8.83 27.32 -13.75
N VAL A 283 8.64 26.25 -12.95
CA VAL A 283 7.48 26.13 -12.04
C VAL A 283 7.36 27.32 -11.08
N ASN A 284 8.50 27.79 -10.54
CA ASN A 284 8.52 28.91 -9.60
C ASN A 284 8.21 30.25 -10.29
N GLU A 285 8.78 30.50 -11.47
CA GLU A 285 8.48 31.71 -12.25
C GLU A 285 7.02 31.75 -12.66
N LEU A 286 6.46 30.63 -13.12
CA LEU A 286 5.04 30.55 -13.48
C LEU A 286 4.13 30.85 -12.29
N GLU A 287 4.51 30.41 -11.08
CA GLU A 287 3.75 30.71 -9.86
C GLU A 287 3.85 32.19 -9.46
N GLN A 288 5.03 32.80 -9.57
CA GLN A 288 5.19 34.25 -9.39
C GLN A 288 4.33 35.05 -10.37
N ILE A 289 4.32 34.65 -11.64
CA ILE A 289 3.51 35.28 -12.69
C ILE A 289 2.01 35.17 -12.40
N LYS A 290 1.52 34.01 -11.95
CA LYS A 290 0.12 33.85 -11.54
C LYS A 290 -0.23 34.78 -10.37
N ASN A 291 0.59 34.79 -9.32
CA ASN A 291 0.34 35.58 -8.12
C ASN A 291 0.32 37.08 -8.42
N GLU A 292 1.26 37.57 -9.22
CA GLU A 292 1.27 38.97 -9.64
C GLU A 292 0.08 39.31 -10.54
N CYS A 293 -0.31 38.42 -11.46
CA CYS A 293 -1.50 38.61 -12.29
C CYS A 293 -2.77 38.72 -11.44
N VAL A 294 -2.94 37.85 -10.44
CA VAL A 294 -4.05 37.91 -9.46
C VAL A 294 -4.01 39.23 -8.69
N ARG A 295 -2.83 39.64 -8.19
CA ARG A 295 -2.65 40.90 -7.46
C ARG A 295 -3.07 42.11 -8.29
N LEU A 296 -2.67 42.18 -9.55
CA LEU A 296 -3.05 43.28 -10.45
C LEU A 296 -4.56 43.30 -10.73
N HIS A 297 -5.19 42.14 -10.95
CA HIS A 297 -6.64 42.06 -11.11
C HIS A 297 -7.38 42.60 -9.88
N LEU A 298 -6.94 42.26 -8.66
CA LEU A 298 -7.52 42.79 -7.43
C LEU A 298 -7.27 44.30 -7.28
N ASN A 299 -6.09 44.80 -7.67
CA ASN A 299 -5.75 46.22 -7.63
C ASN A 299 -6.62 47.06 -8.57
N TYR A 300 -6.99 46.54 -9.74
CA TYR A 300 -7.91 47.21 -10.66
C TYR A 300 -9.39 47.10 -10.26
N GLY A 301 -9.70 46.23 -9.29
CA GLY A 301 -11.04 46.01 -8.76
C GLY A 301 -11.79 44.86 -9.45
N LEU A 302 -12.90 44.44 -8.85
CA LEU A 302 -13.76 43.41 -9.42
C LEU A 302 -14.36 43.87 -10.75
N GLY A 303 -14.51 42.91 -11.67
CA GLY A 303 -15.14 43.17 -12.96
C GLY A 303 -16.66 43.11 -12.90
N ILE A 304 -17.29 43.35 -14.05
CA ILE A 304 -18.75 43.34 -14.17
C ILE A 304 -19.21 42.23 -15.11
N PRO A 305 -20.08 41.32 -14.64
CA PRO A 305 -20.66 40.30 -15.50
C PRO A 305 -21.57 40.93 -16.56
N LEU A 306 -21.26 40.67 -17.82
CA LEU A 306 -22.08 41.01 -18.98
C LEU A 306 -22.34 39.72 -19.77
N THR A 307 -23.46 39.62 -20.48
CA THR A 307 -23.57 38.55 -21.48
C THR A 307 -22.55 38.81 -22.59
N LYS A 308 -22.06 37.77 -23.25
CA LYS A 308 -21.10 37.93 -24.37
C LYS A 308 -21.60 38.91 -25.45
N LYS A 309 -22.89 38.85 -25.79
CA LYS A 309 -23.51 39.78 -26.76
C LYS A 309 -23.43 41.23 -26.29
N ILE A 310 -23.77 41.50 -25.03
CA ILE A 310 -23.72 42.84 -24.43
C ILE A 310 -22.27 43.32 -24.27
N HIS A 311 -21.37 42.44 -23.85
CA HIS A 311 -19.94 42.71 -23.73
C HIS A 311 -19.32 43.15 -25.06
N ASN A 312 -19.67 42.45 -26.14
CA ASN A 312 -19.19 42.78 -27.48
C ASN A 312 -19.78 44.11 -27.97
N LEU A 313 -21.09 44.32 -27.81
CA LEU A 313 -21.75 45.57 -28.19
C LEU A 313 -21.15 46.78 -27.44
N PHE A 314 -20.87 46.62 -26.14
CA PHE A 314 -20.19 47.66 -25.36
C PHE A 314 -18.83 48.03 -25.97
N HIS A 315 -18.03 47.03 -26.36
CA HIS A 315 -16.73 47.26 -27.01
C HIS A 315 -16.84 47.82 -28.43
N GLU A 316 -17.91 47.53 -29.18
CA GLU A 316 -18.17 48.14 -30.49
C GLU A 316 -18.39 49.66 -30.37
N ILE A 317 -18.99 50.11 -29.27
CA ILE A 317 -19.32 51.53 -29.05
C ILE A 317 -18.15 52.28 -28.37
N TYR A 318 -17.58 51.72 -27.31
CA TYR A 318 -16.61 52.42 -26.45
C TYR A 318 -15.17 51.94 -26.63
N GLY A 319 -14.93 50.99 -27.53
CA GLY A 319 -13.61 50.37 -27.73
C GLY A 319 -13.22 49.38 -26.63
N THR A 320 -12.02 48.82 -26.75
CA THR A 320 -11.52 47.69 -25.92
C THR A 320 -10.52 48.10 -24.83
N SER A 321 -10.21 49.38 -24.71
CA SER A 321 -9.21 49.91 -23.78
C SER A 321 -9.73 51.13 -23.03
N ASN A 322 -9.20 51.36 -21.83
CA ASN A 322 -9.56 52.49 -20.96
C ASN A 322 -11.05 52.58 -20.60
N ASN A 323 -11.76 51.44 -20.57
CA ASN A 323 -13.17 51.43 -20.20
C ASN A 323 -13.39 51.77 -18.72
N ASN A 324 -14.43 52.53 -18.44
CA ASN A 324 -14.74 53.01 -17.08
C ASN A 324 -16.24 52.93 -16.74
N GLU A 325 -16.56 53.21 -15.49
CA GLU A 325 -17.92 53.09 -14.96
C GLU A 325 -18.89 54.11 -15.56
N ILE A 326 -18.41 55.30 -15.96
CA ILE A 326 -19.23 56.33 -16.60
C ILE A 326 -19.74 55.81 -17.95
N GLN A 327 -18.85 55.25 -18.78
CA GLN A 327 -19.23 54.65 -20.07
C GLN A 327 -20.23 53.50 -19.88
N LEU A 328 -20.05 52.67 -18.86
CA LEU A 328 -20.97 51.56 -18.61
C LEU A 328 -22.36 52.05 -18.15
N ASN A 329 -22.42 53.08 -17.32
CA ASN A 329 -23.68 53.67 -16.88
C ASN A 329 -24.39 54.37 -18.04
N GLU A 330 -23.64 55.07 -18.89
CA GLU A 330 -24.17 55.64 -20.13
C GLU A 330 -24.73 54.54 -21.04
N PHE A 331 -23.97 53.48 -21.28
CA PHE A 331 -24.40 52.33 -22.07
C PHE A 331 -25.67 51.67 -21.50
N ARG A 332 -25.74 51.52 -20.17
CA ARG A 332 -26.92 50.98 -19.49
C ARG A 332 -28.16 51.82 -19.78
N ASN A 333 -28.07 53.14 -19.61
CA ASN A 333 -29.19 54.05 -19.86
C ASN A 333 -29.65 53.97 -21.33
N ARG A 334 -28.71 53.91 -22.27
CA ARG A 334 -29.01 53.74 -23.70
C ARG A 334 -29.72 52.42 -23.98
N TYR A 335 -29.28 51.34 -23.34
CA TYR A 335 -29.90 50.02 -23.44
C TYR A 335 -31.32 49.99 -22.85
N GLU A 336 -31.51 50.55 -21.66
CA GLU A 336 -32.82 50.62 -20.99
C GLU A 336 -33.83 51.50 -21.74
N ASN A 337 -33.35 52.52 -22.47
CA ASN A 337 -34.17 53.36 -23.36
C ASN A 337 -34.50 52.70 -24.72
N GLY A 338 -34.11 51.44 -24.93
CA GLY A 338 -34.46 50.68 -26.13
C GLY A 338 -33.62 51.00 -27.37
N GLU A 339 -32.53 51.76 -27.24
CA GLU A 339 -31.71 52.21 -28.39
C GLU A 339 -31.15 51.03 -29.22
N PHE A 340 -31.01 49.87 -28.60
CA PHE A 340 -30.44 48.67 -29.23
C PHE A 340 -31.46 47.57 -29.52
N GLU A 341 -32.76 47.78 -29.35
CA GLU A 341 -33.79 46.73 -29.55
C GLU A 341 -33.70 46.03 -30.92
N ALA A 342 -33.38 46.77 -31.98
CA ALA A 342 -33.22 46.23 -33.33
C ALA A 342 -32.02 45.25 -33.49
N LEU A 343 -31.10 45.24 -32.53
CA LEU A 343 -29.93 44.35 -32.51
C LEU A 343 -30.19 43.06 -31.70
N PHE A 344 -31.33 42.96 -30.99
CA PHE A 344 -31.56 41.89 -30.02
C PHE A 344 -32.45 40.74 -30.47
#